data_AF-A0A850GDJ5-F1
#
_entry.id   AF-A0A850GDJ5-F1
#
_cell.length_a   1.000
_cell.length_b   1.000
_cell.length_c   1.000
_cell.angle_alpha   90.00
_cell.angle_beta   90.00
_cell.angle_gamma   90.00
#
_symmetry.space_group_name_H-M   'P 1'
#
loop_
_entity.id
_entity.type
_entity.pdbx_description
1 polymer ?
#
loop_
_entity_poly.entity_id
_entity_poly.type
_entity_poly.pdbx_seq_one_letter_code
_entity_poly.pdbx_strand_id
1 'polypeptide(L)'
;MIARRALGICLGLLTCGLASLAPTPALAEGPEESDDFSPFLELLLLGFDDASLDTGWIPQGSPVQMRFYASASNSVVMSLPGDAIYDWEEETLRFEGSPLAGVFEYDVGLELQASVKVDVSVVQWESDLLGPYDWGVDELVEFTPYLLPGNPDRPASIVQQSDAFPLASVPLIPDIVILSGNLDIDLFVDIDAQFECERIEVLDPGGEIVSFTNEDEILPVDPGEGEDDLVLPATAYCRLRTAPTLIINPHLVMEVAFQEYDIAGIDIPIDLPVVDDEIAFDTIELTFPRWEAPEPEDTGDTGESGGESGEDGGSADEVGDEVGDTGDTGGDDLGGEYLDDGCNCSSTDAAPERGLGWALGLFGLVALRRRRRR
;
A
#
# COMPACT_ATOMS: atom_id res chain seq x y z
N MET A 1 40.08 -7.68 44.88
CA MET A 1 39.64 -9.07 44.62
C MET A 1 38.33 -9.00 43.85
N ILE A 2 38.36 -9.37 42.58
CA ILE A 2 37.31 -10.00 41.74
C ILE A 2 37.90 -10.01 40.32
N ALA A 3 37.88 -11.18 39.71
CA ALA A 3 38.80 -11.63 38.67
C ALA A 3 38.42 -11.13 37.27
N ARG A 4 39.42 -10.71 36.49
CA ARG A 4 39.36 -10.63 35.02
C ARG A 4 39.70 -12.01 34.45
N ARG A 5 38.81 -12.58 33.63
CA ARG A 5 39.08 -13.80 32.83
C ARG A 5 39.15 -13.44 31.34
N ALA A 6 39.97 -14.22 30.67
CA ALA A 6 40.56 -14.03 29.36
C ALA A 6 39.56 -14.18 28.20
N LEU A 7 39.78 -13.40 27.14
CA LEU A 7 39.15 -13.58 25.84
C LEU A 7 40.05 -14.51 25.01
N GLY A 8 39.57 -15.72 24.74
CA GLY A 8 40.22 -16.70 23.87
C GLY A 8 39.75 -16.53 22.43
N ILE A 9 40.71 -16.40 21.51
CA ILE A 9 40.52 -16.37 20.06
C ILE A 9 40.35 -17.81 19.58
N CYS A 10 39.22 -18.13 18.95
CA CYS A 10 39.02 -19.39 18.22
C CYS A 10 38.83 -19.10 16.73
N LEU A 11 39.82 -19.56 15.97
CA LEU A 11 39.92 -19.57 14.51
C LEU A 11 39.13 -20.78 14.00
N GLY A 12 38.04 -20.57 13.27
CA GLY A 12 37.23 -21.63 12.66
C GLY A 12 37.52 -21.75 11.16
N LEU A 13 37.91 -22.95 10.74
CA LEU A 13 38.28 -23.35 9.39
C LEU A 13 37.12 -23.23 8.38
N LEU A 14 37.42 -22.68 7.21
CA LEU A 14 36.58 -22.71 6.01
C LEU A 14 36.81 -24.05 5.27
N THR A 15 35.81 -24.91 5.25
CA THR A 15 35.76 -26.10 4.38
C THR A 15 34.75 -25.86 3.26
N CYS A 16 35.22 -25.63 2.03
CA CYS A 16 34.40 -25.65 0.82
C CYS A 16 33.98 -27.09 0.50
N GLY A 17 32.71 -27.41 0.74
CA GLY A 17 32.06 -28.59 0.17
C GLY A 17 31.54 -28.28 -1.22
N LEU A 18 32.06 -28.96 -2.24
CA LEU A 18 31.46 -29.05 -3.57
C LEU A 18 30.17 -29.88 -3.44
N ALA A 19 29.01 -29.22 -3.46
CA ALA A 19 27.72 -29.88 -3.57
C ALA A 19 27.50 -30.28 -5.04
N SER A 20 27.42 -31.58 -5.28
CA SER A 20 26.92 -32.16 -6.52
C SER A 20 25.42 -31.84 -6.65
N LEU A 21 25.05 -31.02 -7.64
CA LEU A 21 23.68 -30.84 -8.09
C LEU A 21 23.19 -32.17 -8.69
N ALA A 22 22.46 -32.96 -7.90
CA ALA A 22 21.61 -34.00 -8.46
C ALA A 22 20.39 -33.32 -9.11
N PRO A 23 19.93 -33.77 -10.28
CA PRO A 23 18.66 -33.31 -10.83
C PRO A 23 17.55 -33.69 -9.85
N THR A 24 16.91 -32.69 -9.26
CA THR A 24 15.64 -32.89 -8.56
C THR A 24 14.63 -33.42 -9.59
N PRO A 25 13.95 -34.55 -9.33
CA PRO A 25 12.81 -34.92 -10.15
C PRO A 25 11.83 -33.74 -10.10
N ALA A 26 11.29 -33.37 -11.26
CA ALA A 26 10.13 -32.48 -11.32
C ALA A 26 9.05 -33.12 -10.44
N LEU A 27 8.79 -32.52 -9.29
CA LEU A 27 7.61 -32.83 -8.50
C LEU A 27 6.44 -32.54 -9.43
N ALA A 28 5.59 -33.53 -9.67
CA ALA A 28 4.27 -33.26 -10.21
C ALA A 28 3.64 -32.19 -9.31
N GLU A 29 3.11 -31.12 -9.91
CA GLU A 29 2.23 -30.17 -9.25
C GLU A 29 1.15 -30.98 -8.50
N GLY A 30 0.97 -30.68 -7.21
CA GLY A 30 -0.01 -31.37 -6.37
C GLY A 30 -1.43 -31.03 -6.83
N PRO A 31 -2.48 -31.60 -6.19
CA PRO A 31 -3.86 -31.20 -6.45
C PRO A 31 -4.18 -29.78 -5.96
N GLU A 32 -3.26 -29.12 -5.27
CA GLU A 32 -3.43 -27.74 -4.79
C GLU A 32 -2.87 -26.76 -5.81
N GLU A 33 -3.72 -25.83 -6.24
CA GLU A 33 -3.36 -24.69 -7.07
C GLU A 33 -3.59 -23.40 -6.28
N SER A 34 -2.75 -22.39 -6.53
CA SER A 34 -2.83 -21.10 -5.86
C SER A 34 -2.94 -19.97 -6.87
N ASP A 35 -3.76 -18.97 -6.56
CA ASP A 35 -3.80 -17.70 -7.30
C ASP A 35 -3.75 -16.51 -6.33
N ASP A 36 -3.28 -15.36 -6.82
CA ASP A 36 -3.13 -14.14 -6.02
C ASP A 36 -4.51 -13.59 -5.65
N PHE A 37 -4.70 -13.35 -4.36
CA PHE A 37 -5.83 -12.59 -3.83
C PHE A 37 -5.30 -11.43 -2.99
N SER A 38 -4.90 -10.36 -3.68
CA SER A 38 -4.34 -9.16 -3.07
C SER A 38 -5.25 -7.92 -3.20
N PRO A 39 -6.43 -7.87 -2.54
CA PRO A 39 -7.27 -6.67 -2.55
C PRO A 39 -6.53 -5.42 -2.09
N PHE A 40 -6.73 -4.32 -2.82
CA PHE A 40 -6.15 -3.02 -2.52
C PHE A 40 -7.22 -1.94 -2.63
N LEU A 41 -7.19 -0.96 -1.73
CA LEU A 41 -8.10 0.16 -1.76
C LEU A 41 -7.46 1.42 -1.20
N GLU A 42 -7.63 2.53 -1.90
CA GLU A 42 -7.30 3.88 -1.45
C GLU A 42 -8.58 4.72 -1.46
N LEU A 43 -8.90 5.33 -0.31
CA LEU A 43 -10.07 6.20 -0.16
C LEU A 43 -9.65 7.59 0.31
N LEU A 44 -10.06 8.61 -0.45
CA LEU A 44 -10.07 9.99 0.03
C LEU A 44 -11.36 10.21 0.83
N LEU A 45 -11.24 10.26 2.16
CA LEU A 45 -12.37 10.48 3.07
C LEU A 45 -12.77 11.97 3.11
N LEU A 46 -11.79 12.86 2.97
CA LEU A 46 -11.98 14.31 2.90
C LEU A 46 -10.90 14.97 2.05
N GLY A 47 -11.28 15.73 1.02
CA GLY A 47 -10.35 16.58 0.28
C GLY A 47 -10.18 17.96 0.96
N PHE A 48 -9.06 18.63 0.67
CA PHE A 48 -8.81 20.00 1.15
C PHE A 48 -9.88 21.02 0.71
N ASP A 49 -10.57 20.75 -0.39
CA ASP A 49 -11.66 21.59 -0.90
C ASP A 49 -13.01 21.34 -0.17
N ASP A 50 -13.12 20.25 0.60
CA ASP A 50 -14.38 19.79 1.19
C ASP A 50 -14.60 20.30 2.63
N ALA A 51 -13.52 20.53 3.38
CA ALA A 51 -13.58 21.06 4.74
C ALA A 51 -12.70 22.30 4.89
N SER A 52 -13.29 23.47 4.66
CA SER A 52 -12.66 24.75 4.95
C SER A 52 -13.32 25.41 6.18
N LEU A 53 -12.51 25.77 7.16
CA LEU A 53 -12.88 26.60 8.29
C LEU A 53 -12.44 28.04 8.06
N ASP A 54 -13.32 28.99 8.34
CA ASP A 54 -13.00 30.41 8.49
C ASP A 54 -13.57 30.90 9.83
N THR A 55 -12.69 31.23 10.77
CA THR A 55 -13.10 31.64 12.11
C THR A 55 -13.74 33.03 12.14
N GLY A 56 -13.60 33.80 11.05
CA GLY A 56 -13.78 35.24 11.08
C GLY A 56 -12.79 35.91 12.06
N TRP A 57 -13.04 37.19 12.35
CA TRP A 57 -12.19 37.95 13.27
C TRP A 57 -12.55 37.69 14.73
N ILE A 58 -11.63 37.07 15.47
CA ILE A 58 -11.76 36.73 16.89
C ILE A 58 -10.69 37.44 17.75
N PRO A 59 -11.02 37.92 18.97
CA PRO A 59 -12.36 38.16 19.46
C PRO A 59 -13.05 39.28 18.68
N GLN A 60 -14.36 39.18 18.46
CA GLN A 60 -15.09 40.17 17.66
C GLN A 60 -15.13 41.54 18.36
N GLY A 61 -14.76 42.60 17.62
CA GLY A 61 -14.80 43.99 18.13
C GLY A 61 -13.67 44.35 19.11
N SER A 62 -12.71 43.44 19.31
CA SER A 62 -11.49 43.72 20.06
C SER A 62 -10.55 44.65 19.26
N PRO A 63 -9.76 45.52 19.91
CA PRO A 63 -8.75 46.33 19.22
C PRO A 63 -7.64 45.49 18.57
N VAL A 64 -7.45 44.26 19.04
CA VAL A 64 -6.57 43.25 18.43
C VAL A 64 -7.43 42.04 18.10
N GLN A 65 -7.35 41.58 16.87
CA GLN A 65 -8.11 40.44 16.37
C GLN A 65 -7.21 39.54 15.51
N MET A 66 -7.56 38.27 15.44
CA MET A 66 -6.96 37.26 14.57
C MET A 66 -8.05 36.59 13.73
N ARG A 67 -7.68 36.01 12.60
CA ARG A 67 -8.55 35.19 11.75
C ARG A 67 -7.74 34.02 11.23
N PHE A 68 -8.34 32.84 11.28
CA PHE A 68 -7.76 31.63 10.71
C PHE A 68 -8.59 31.15 9.55
N TYR A 69 -7.88 30.69 8.52
CA TYR A 69 -8.43 29.85 7.49
C TYR A 69 -7.71 28.52 7.58
N ALA A 70 -8.46 27.43 7.72
CA ALA A 70 -7.90 26.10 7.77
C ALA A 70 -8.63 25.21 6.77
N SER A 71 -7.89 24.43 6.01
CA SER A 71 -8.42 23.34 5.20
C SER A 71 -7.79 22.05 5.65
N ALA A 72 -8.55 20.96 5.71
CA ALA A 72 -8.00 19.67 6.10
C ALA A 72 -8.31 18.59 5.08
N SER A 73 -7.45 17.59 5.00
CA SER A 73 -7.64 16.40 4.18
C SER A 73 -7.46 15.14 5.01
N ASN A 74 -8.08 14.06 4.57
CA ASN A 74 -7.92 12.75 5.18
C ASN A 74 -8.09 11.64 4.14
N SER A 75 -7.17 10.69 4.14
CA SER A 75 -7.20 9.51 3.29
C SER A 75 -6.80 8.26 4.05
N VAL A 76 -7.23 7.12 3.52
CA VAL A 76 -6.85 5.79 4.01
C VAL A 76 -6.38 4.92 2.87
N VAL A 77 -5.36 4.11 3.15
CA VAL A 77 -4.87 3.07 2.22
C VAL A 77 -4.96 1.73 2.93
N MET A 78 -5.50 0.73 2.25
CA MET A 78 -5.65 -0.64 2.74
C MET A 78 -5.11 -1.60 1.69
N SER A 79 -4.27 -2.53 2.12
CA SER A 79 -3.70 -3.58 1.26
C SER A 79 -3.79 -4.93 1.98
N LEU A 80 -4.33 -5.93 1.29
CA LEU A 80 -4.59 -7.27 1.81
C LEU A 80 -3.89 -8.36 0.99
N PRO A 81 -2.56 -8.34 0.83
CA PRO A 81 -1.86 -9.30 0.01
C PRO A 81 -1.95 -10.73 0.56
N GLY A 82 -2.20 -11.68 -0.31
CA GLY A 82 -2.29 -13.09 0.04
C GLY A 82 -2.67 -13.94 -1.16
N ASP A 83 -2.94 -15.21 -0.89
CA ASP A 83 -3.25 -16.20 -1.90
C ASP A 83 -4.60 -16.84 -1.60
N ALA A 84 -5.32 -17.20 -2.65
CA ALA A 84 -6.41 -18.16 -2.60
C ALA A 84 -5.86 -19.52 -3.04
N ILE A 85 -6.16 -20.57 -2.30
CA ILE A 85 -5.66 -21.92 -2.57
C ILE A 85 -6.84 -22.86 -2.76
N TYR A 86 -6.90 -23.46 -3.93
CA TYR A 86 -7.93 -24.42 -4.31
C TYR A 86 -7.33 -25.83 -4.34
N ASP A 87 -7.95 -26.76 -3.62
CA ASP A 87 -7.62 -28.18 -3.61
C ASP A 87 -8.59 -28.93 -4.54
N TRP A 88 -8.08 -29.45 -5.66
CA TRP A 88 -8.84 -30.19 -6.66
C TRP A 88 -9.27 -31.58 -6.21
N GLU A 89 -8.61 -32.20 -5.23
CA GLU A 89 -8.97 -33.52 -4.73
C GLU A 89 -10.13 -33.43 -3.73
N GLU A 90 -10.09 -32.43 -2.85
CA GLU A 90 -11.14 -32.20 -1.85
C GLU A 90 -12.24 -31.23 -2.32
N GLU A 91 -12.04 -30.58 -3.46
CA GLU A 91 -12.92 -29.52 -4.01
C GLU A 91 -13.18 -28.41 -2.99
N THR A 92 -12.11 -27.94 -2.36
CA THR A 92 -12.17 -26.90 -1.32
C THR A 92 -11.31 -25.70 -1.65
N LEU A 93 -11.76 -24.54 -1.21
CA LEU A 93 -11.03 -23.29 -1.30
C LEU A 93 -10.68 -22.80 0.11
N ARG A 94 -9.54 -22.14 0.25
CA ARG A 94 -9.14 -21.38 1.43
C ARG A 94 -8.36 -20.13 1.05
N PHE A 95 -8.24 -19.20 1.99
CA PHE A 95 -7.49 -17.97 1.81
C PHE A 95 -6.37 -17.90 2.83
N GLU A 96 -5.16 -17.59 2.38
CA GLU A 96 -3.97 -17.44 3.22
C GLU A 96 -3.38 -16.04 3.03
N GLY A 97 -3.37 -15.23 4.10
CA GLY A 97 -2.76 -13.91 4.04
C GLY A 97 -1.24 -13.99 4.09
N SER A 98 -0.57 -13.15 3.30
CA SER A 98 0.89 -13.04 3.34
C SER A 98 1.34 -12.49 4.71
N PRO A 99 2.18 -13.22 5.48
CA PRO A 99 2.55 -12.82 6.83
C PRO A 99 3.16 -11.42 6.91
N LEU A 100 2.57 -10.55 7.74
CA LEU A 100 2.99 -9.15 7.94
C LEU A 100 3.09 -8.32 6.65
N ALA A 101 2.36 -8.68 5.60
CA ALA A 101 2.37 -7.94 4.33
C ALA A 101 1.16 -7.01 4.17
N GLY A 102 0.14 -7.14 5.01
CA GLY A 102 -1.02 -6.26 5.06
C GLY A 102 -0.65 -4.87 5.56
N VAL A 103 -1.28 -3.85 4.99
CA VAL A 103 -1.04 -2.45 5.32
C VAL A 103 -2.38 -1.75 5.58
N PHE A 104 -2.44 -1.01 6.68
CA PHE A 104 -3.48 -0.01 6.94
C PHE A 104 -2.78 1.31 7.26
N GLU A 105 -3.02 2.29 6.41
CA GLU A 105 -2.43 3.63 6.48
C GLU A 105 -3.54 4.66 6.67
N TYR A 106 -3.28 5.66 7.49
CA TYR A 106 -4.19 6.77 7.77
C TYR A 106 -3.42 8.09 7.71
N ASP A 107 -3.74 8.92 6.71
CA ASP A 107 -3.11 10.23 6.49
C ASP A 107 -4.08 11.36 6.84
N VAL A 108 -3.59 12.36 7.56
CA VAL A 108 -4.31 13.61 7.87
C VAL A 108 -3.45 14.79 7.48
N GLY A 109 -3.98 15.64 6.61
CA GLY A 109 -3.37 16.90 6.19
C GLY A 109 -4.10 18.13 6.74
N LEU A 110 -3.37 19.22 6.97
CA LEU A 110 -3.86 20.53 7.36
C LEU A 110 -3.12 21.63 6.59
N GLU A 111 -3.87 22.48 5.88
CA GLU A 111 -3.39 23.76 5.37
C GLU A 111 -3.91 24.87 6.29
N LEU A 112 -3.01 25.70 6.84
CA LEU A 112 -3.37 26.78 7.76
C LEU A 112 -2.91 28.14 7.24
N GLN A 113 -3.79 29.13 7.33
CA GLN A 113 -3.49 30.55 7.13
C GLN A 113 -3.95 31.35 8.34
N ALA A 114 -3.16 32.35 8.72
CA ALA A 114 -3.48 33.21 9.86
C ALA A 114 -3.24 34.67 9.50
N SER A 115 -4.23 35.51 9.82
CA SER A 115 -4.17 36.96 9.66
C SER A 115 -4.41 37.64 11.01
N VAL A 116 -3.76 38.78 11.25
CA VAL A 116 -3.99 39.61 12.43
C VAL A 116 -4.36 41.02 12.01
N LYS A 117 -5.27 41.61 12.77
CA LYS A 117 -5.73 42.97 12.59
C LYS A 117 -5.66 43.73 13.91
N VAL A 118 -5.15 44.94 13.84
CA VAL A 118 -5.09 45.92 14.92
C VAL A 118 -5.91 47.13 14.48
N ASP A 119 -6.91 47.48 15.28
CA ASP A 119 -7.73 48.68 15.11
C ASP A 119 -7.81 49.44 16.44
N VAL A 120 -6.85 50.34 16.64
CA VAL A 120 -6.85 51.30 17.76
C VAL A 120 -6.86 52.71 17.22
N SER A 121 -7.33 53.69 17.99
CA SER A 121 -7.48 55.09 17.54
C SER A 121 -6.20 55.75 17.00
N VAL A 122 -5.02 55.16 17.22
CA VAL A 122 -3.71 55.67 16.82
C VAL A 122 -3.07 54.90 15.67
N VAL A 123 -3.49 53.65 15.42
CA VAL A 123 -2.95 52.78 14.36
C VAL A 123 -3.99 51.78 13.89
N GLN A 124 -4.10 51.66 12.57
CA GLN A 124 -4.85 50.60 11.89
C GLN A 124 -3.88 49.79 11.06
N TRP A 125 -3.82 48.49 11.32
CA TRP A 125 -2.89 47.58 10.65
C TRP A 125 -3.54 46.21 10.49
N GLU A 126 -3.32 45.59 9.34
CA GLU A 126 -3.76 44.23 9.05
C GLU A 126 -2.62 43.56 8.29
N SER A 127 -2.34 42.30 8.64
CA SER A 127 -1.32 41.51 7.97
C SER A 127 -1.71 40.05 7.96
N ASP A 128 -1.46 39.41 6.83
CA ASP A 128 -1.32 37.97 6.75
C ASP A 128 0.03 37.62 7.39
N LEU A 129 -0.02 36.77 8.41
CA LEU A 129 1.13 36.40 9.22
C LEU A 129 1.70 35.05 8.83
N LEU A 130 0.78 34.15 8.52
CA LEU A 130 1.07 32.81 8.06
C LEU A 130 0.30 32.61 6.76
N GLY A 131 1.03 32.56 5.64
CA GLY A 131 0.52 32.02 4.39
C GLY A 131 0.44 30.49 4.47
N PRO A 132 -0.13 29.79 3.48
CA PRO A 132 -0.53 28.39 3.62
C PRO A 132 0.62 27.57 4.21
N TYR A 133 0.39 27.13 5.44
CA TYR A 133 1.29 26.27 6.18
C TYR A 133 0.73 24.86 6.09
N ASP A 134 1.51 24.00 5.45
CA ASP A 134 1.11 22.62 5.21
C ASP A 134 1.68 21.74 6.31
N TRP A 135 0.81 20.99 6.96
CA TRP A 135 1.15 19.97 7.93
C TRP A 135 0.47 18.67 7.56
N GLY A 136 1.14 17.55 7.84
CA GLY A 136 0.57 16.23 7.64
C GLY A 136 1.12 15.23 8.66
N VAL A 137 0.31 14.24 9.00
CA VAL A 137 0.73 13.05 9.73
C VAL A 137 0.27 11.82 8.97
N ASP A 138 1.20 10.89 8.81
CA ASP A 138 0.99 9.60 8.18
C ASP A 138 1.31 8.54 9.24
N GLU A 139 0.29 7.75 9.57
CA GLU A 139 0.41 6.62 10.49
C GLU A 139 0.09 5.33 9.74
N LEU A 140 0.94 4.33 9.96
CA LEU A 140 0.87 3.04 9.26
C LEU A 140 0.98 1.90 10.25
N VAL A 141 0.14 0.89 10.08
CA VAL A 141 0.26 -0.40 10.76
C VAL A 141 0.34 -1.55 9.75
N GLU A 142 1.29 -2.44 9.98
CA GLU A 142 1.42 -3.69 9.24
C GLU A 142 0.70 -4.82 9.99
N PHE A 143 0.06 -5.73 9.26
CA PHE A 143 -0.66 -6.88 9.82
C PHE A 143 -0.62 -8.08 8.87
N THR A 144 -1.02 -9.26 9.34
CA THR A 144 -1.27 -10.41 8.47
C THR A 144 -2.70 -10.36 7.93
N PRO A 145 -2.93 -10.26 6.61
CA PRO A 145 -4.27 -10.35 6.04
C PRO A 145 -4.95 -11.68 6.41
N TYR A 146 -6.27 -11.80 6.41
CA TYR A 146 -7.28 -10.84 5.96
C TYR A 146 -8.02 -10.18 7.12
N LEU A 147 -7.52 -10.30 8.36
CA LEU A 147 -8.20 -9.79 9.56
C LEU A 147 -9.64 -10.35 9.71
N LEU A 148 -9.87 -11.60 9.30
CA LEU A 148 -11.11 -12.33 9.59
C LEU A 148 -11.12 -12.81 11.05
N PRO A 149 -12.30 -13.06 11.64
CA PRO A 149 -12.40 -13.70 12.95
C PRO A 149 -11.47 -14.91 13.11
N GLY A 150 -10.56 -14.85 14.10
CA GLY A 150 -9.53 -15.86 14.33
C GLY A 150 -8.11 -15.37 14.07
N ASN A 151 -7.94 -14.38 13.20
CA ASN A 151 -6.66 -13.74 12.95
C ASN A 151 -6.19 -12.94 14.19
N PRO A 152 -4.92 -13.12 14.66
CA PRO A 152 -4.43 -12.51 15.89
C PRO A 152 -4.20 -10.99 15.79
N ASP A 153 -4.06 -10.46 14.58
CA ASP A 153 -3.82 -9.04 14.33
C ASP A 153 -5.13 -8.24 14.23
N ARG A 154 -6.29 -8.91 14.38
CA ARG A 154 -7.63 -8.32 14.26
C ARG A 154 -8.09 -7.62 15.56
N PRO A 155 -8.58 -6.37 15.50
CA PRO A 155 -8.54 -5.44 14.36
C PRO A 155 -7.17 -4.78 14.22
N ALA A 156 -6.77 -4.45 12.98
CA ALA A 156 -5.66 -3.54 12.75
C ALA A 156 -6.07 -2.16 13.27
N SER A 157 -5.23 -1.56 14.12
CA SER A 157 -5.60 -0.37 14.88
C SER A 157 -4.48 0.67 14.86
N ILE A 158 -4.83 1.89 14.49
CA ILE A 158 -3.99 3.08 14.61
C ILE A 158 -4.56 3.92 15.74
N VAL A 159 -3.76 4.12 16.78
CA VAL A 159 -4.10 5.01 17.89
C VAL A 159 -2.96 5.99 18.07
N GLN A 160 -3.19 7.23 17.69
CA GLN A 160 -2.22 8.31 17.78
C GLN A 160 -2.80 9.44 18.61
N GLN A 161 -2.22 9.68 19.78
CA GLN A 161 -2.59 10.79 20.63
C GLN A 161 -1.36 11.67 20.85
N SER A 162 -1.44 12.92 20.38
CA SER A 162 -0.38 13.90 20.60
C SER A 162 -0.73 14.81 21.76
N ASP A 163 0.26 15.19 22.55
CA ASP A 163 0.15 16.45 23.31
C ASP A 163 0.11 17.63 22.32
N ALA A 164 -0.29 18.80 22.80
CA ALA A 164 -0.16 20.03 22.02
C ALA A 164 1.31 20.25 21.61
N PHE A 165 1.59 20.32 20.32
CA PHE A 165 2.93 20.57 19.79
C PHE A 165 2.97 21.87 18.99
N PRO A 166 4.10 22.60 19.04
CA PRO A 166 4.22 23.89 18.36
C PRO A 166 4.25 23.69 16.84
N LEU A 167 3.20 24.15 16.18
CA LEU A 167 3.05 24.15 14.72
C LEU A 167 3.81 25.33 14.10
N ALA A 168 3.57 26.54 14.63
CA ALA A 168 4.19 27.76 14.15
C ALA A 168 4.43 28.77 15.28
N SER A 169 5.48 29.58 15.14
CA SER A 169 5.76 30.73 16.01
C SER A 169 6.19 31.89 15.14
N VAL A 170 5.32 32.89 15.01
CA VAL A 170 5.45 34.00 14.06
C VAL A 170 5.68 35.31 14.81
N PRO A 171 6.89 35.89 14.73
CA PRO A 171 7.16 37.17 15.35
C PRO A 171 6.46 38.30 14.60
N LEU A 172 5.78 39.18 15.34
CA LEU A 172 5.09 40.36 14.80
C LEU A 172 6.02 41.56 14.92
N ILE A 173 6.66 41.93 13.81
CA ILE A 173 7.53 43.10 13.72
C ILE A 173 7.08 43.95 12.52
N PRO A 174 5.94 44.66 12.62
CA PRO A 174 5.57 45.60 11.58
C PRO A 174 6.60 46.76 11.54
N ASP A 175 6.71 47.44 10.40
CA ASP A 175 7.58 48.63 10.21
C ASP A 175 7.18 49.85 11.08
N ILE A 176 6.22 49.66 11.98
CA ILE A 176 5.66 50.66 12.87
C ILE A 176 6.27 50.47 14.26
N VAL A 177 7.05 51.46 14.73
CA VAL A 177 7.82 51.44 16.00
C VAL A 177 6.98 51.18 17.27
N ILE A 178 5.66 51.27 17.18
CA ILE A 178 4.73 51.14 18.32
C ILE A 178 4.00 49.79 18.38
N LEU A 179 4.42 48.79 17.59
CA LEU A 179 3.80 47.47 17.50
C LEU A 179 4.87 46.37 17.61
N SER A 180 4.69 45.42 18.51
CA SER A 180 5.53 44.22 18.59
C SER A 180 4.78 43.07 19.23
N GLY A 181 5.04 41.83 18.82
CA GLY A 181 4.35 40.68 19.41
C GLY A 181 4.84 39.33 18.88
N ASN A 182 4.12 38.29 19.25
CA ASN A 182 4.32 36.93 18.76
C ASN A 182 2.98 36.20 18.66
N LEU A 183 2.79 35.46 17.56
CA LEU A 183 1.70 34.50 17.41
C LEU A 183 2.30 33.10 17.51
N ASP A 184 1.95 32.37 18.55
CA ASP A 184 2.25 30.95 18.71
C ASP A 184 1.02 30.14 18.33
N ILE A 185 1.20 29.06 17.57
CA ILE A 185 0.13 28.15 17.17
C ILE A 185 0.56 26.75 17.56
N ASP A 186 -0.19 26.14 18.46
CA ASP A 186 -0.05 24.74 18.82
C ASP A 186 -1.13 23.90 18.12
N LEU A 187 -0.80 22.65 17.79
CA LEU A 187 -1.72 21.68 17.21
C LEU A 187 -1.86 20.47 18.15
N PHE A 188 -3.09 20.01 18.31
CA PHE A 188 -3.44 18.77 19.00
C PHE A 188 -4.10 17.82 18.01
N VAL A 189 -3.63 16.58 17.99
CA VAL A 189 -4.06 15.52 17.07
C VAL A 189 -4.41 14.29 17.90
N ASP A 190 -5.61 13.77 17.70
CA ASP A 190 -6.06 12.50 18.26
C ASP A 190 -6.70 11.67 17.14
N ILE A 191 -6.14 10.50 16.84
CA ILE A 191 -6.60 9.59 15.79
C ILE A 191 -6.87 8.24 16.43
N ASP A 192 -8.11 7.77 16.32
CA ASP A 192 -8.51 6.39 16.58
C ASP A 192 -9.09 5.83 15.27
N ALA A 193 -8.38 4.90 14.65
CA ALA A 193 -8.79 4.25 13.42
C ALA A 193 -8.63 2.73 13.55
N GLN A 194 -9.65 1.99 13.12
CA GLN A 194 -9.70 0.54 13.17
C GLN A 194 -10.18 -0.03 11.84
N PHE A 195 -9.56 -1.13 11.45
CA PHE A 195 -9.85 -1.86 10.23
C PHE A 195 -9.87 -3.36 10.51
N GLU A 196 -10.91 -4.04 10.03
CA GLU A 196 -11.08 -5.49 10.16
C GLU A 196 -11.96 -6.02 9.04
N CYS A 197 -11.72 -7.24 8.58
CA CYS A 197 -12.64 -7.86 7.62
C CYS A 197 -13.72 -8.69 8.34
N GLU A 198 -14.86 -8.74 7.68
CA GLU A 198 -16.02 -9.51 8.14
C GLU A 198 -16.18 -10.79 7.34
N ARG A 199 -15.93 -10.73 6.02
CA ARG A 199 -16.03 -11.90 5.13
C ARG A 199 -15.27 -11.71 3.82
N ILE A 200 -14.98 -12.83 3.17
CA ILE A 200 -14.65 -12.91 1.73
C ILE A 200 -15.77 -13.70 1.06
N GLU A 201 -16.37 -13.15 0.01
CA GLU A 201 -17.39 -13.83 -0.79
C GLU A 201 -16.80 -14.28 -2.12
N VAL A 202 -17.09 -15.53 -2.50
CA VAL A 202 -16.69 -16.13 -3.76
C VAL A 202 -17.94 -16.57 -4.51
N LEU A 203 -18.06 -16.20 -5.78
CA LEU A 203 -19.12 -16.67 -6.65
C LEU A 203 -18.67 -17.95 -7.37
N ASP A 204 -19.34 -19.06 -7.11
CA ASP A 204 -19.04 -20.33 -7.78
C ASP A 204 -19.58 -20.35 -9.23
N PRO A 205 -19.17 -21.34 -10.06
CA PRO A 205 -19.67 -21.50 -11.42
C PRO A 205 -21.18 -21.78 -11.51
N GLY A 206 -21.78 -22.30 -10.43
CA GLY A 206 -23.22 -22.52 -10.30
C GLY A 206 -24.02 -21.24 -10.02
N GLY A 207 -23.34 -20.15 -9.67
CA GLY A 207 -23.92 -18.86 -9.28
C GLY A 207 -24.32 -18.77 -7.80
N GLU A 208 -23.82 -19.69 -6.96
CA GLU A 208 -23.97 -19.62 -5.51
C GLU A 208 -22.80 -18.84 -4.89
N ILE A 209 -23.09 -18.11 -3.80
CA ILE A 209 -22.08 -17.36 -3.05
C ILE A 209 -21.60 -18.21 -1.87
N VAL A 210 -20.30 -18.49 -1.86
CA VAL A 210 -19.60 -19.10 -0.72
C VAL A 210 -18.95 -18.00 0.09
N SER A 211 -19.24 -17.94 1.40
CA SER A 211 -18.77 -16.87 2.30
C SER A 211 -17.81 -17.41 3.35
N PHE A 212 -16.57 -16.95 3.30
CA PHE A 212 -15.52 -17.21 4.28
C PHE A 212 -15.60 -16.16 5.38
N THR A 213 -15.80 -16.58 6.62
CA THR A 213 -16.05 -15.70 7.77
C THR A 213 -15.09 -15.90 8.93
N ASN A 214 -14.18 -16.89 8.84
CA ASN A 214 -13.14 -17.12 9.82
C ASN A 214 -11.78 -17.27 9.14
N GLU A 215 -10.72 -16.96 9.89
CA GLU A 215 -9.35 -17.26 9.49
C GLU A 215 -9.15 -18.78 9.36
N ASP A 216 -8.32 -19.20 8.41
CA ASP A 216 -8.01 -20.60 8.09
C ASP A 216 -9.26 -21.46 7.77
N GLU A 217 -10.37 -20.82 7.39
CA GLU A 217 -11.60 -21.51 7.02
C GLU A 217 -11.43 -22.17 5.64
N ILE A 218 -11.74 -23.47 5.57
CA ILE A 218 -11.71 -24.26 4.35
C ILE A 218 -13.16 -24.63 4.01
N LEU A 219 -13.65 -24.20 2.86
CA LEU A 219 -15.03 -24.42 2.42
C LEU A 219 -15.08 -25.13 1.08
N PRO A 220 -16.10 -25.99 0.85
CA PRO A 220 -16.30 -26.61 -0.45
C PRO A 220 -16.70 -25.56 -1.48
N VAL A 221 -16.13 -25.65 -2.68
CA VAL A 221 -16.50 -24.85 -3.86
C VAL A 221 -16.58 -25.79 -5.05
N ASP A 222 -17.76 -25.93 -5.66
CA ASP A 222 -17.95 -26.81 -6.82
C ASP A 222 -17.23 -26.22 -8.05
N PRO A 223 -16.26 -26.94 -8.66
CA PRO A 223 -15.56 -26.44 -9.84
C PRO A 223 -16.43 -26.45 -11.11
N GLY A 224 -17.62 -27.07 -11.06
CA GLY A 224 -18.52 -27.24 -12.19
C GLY A 224 -18.06 -28.30 -13.19
N GLU A 225 -18.89 -28.52 -14.20
CA GLU A 225 -18.61 -29.43 -15.32
C GLU A 225 -17.77 -28.71 -16.40
N GLY A 226 -16.68 -29.33 -16.86
CA GLY A 226 -15.88 -28.78 -17.96
C GLY A 226 -14.47 -29.37 -18.04
N GLU A 227 -13.70 -28.91 -19.02
CA GLU A 227 -12.23 -29.11 -19.10
C GLU A 227 -11.48 -27.77 -18.93
N ASP A 228 -12.21 -26.65 -18.84
CA ASP A 228 -11.63 -25.31 -18.71
C ASP A 228 -11.13 -25.05 -17.27
N ASP A 229 -10.26 -24.05 -17.15
CA ASP A 229 -9.77 -23.53 -15.87
C ASP A 229 -10.94 -23.03 -15.00
N LEU A 230 -10.81 -23.21 -13.68
CA LEU A 230 -11.78 -22.73 -12.73
C LEU A 230 -11.59 -21.24 -12.48
N VAL A 231 -12.59 -20.43 -12.86
CA VAL A 231 -12.59 -18.98 -12.62
C VAL A 231 -13.62 -18.62 -11.55
N LEU A 232 -13.15 -17.98 -10.47
CA LEU A 232 -13.94 -17.64 -9.30
C LEU A 232 -13.82 -16.15 -8.95
N PRO A 233 -14.86 -15.33 -9.20
CA PRO A 233 -14.89 -13.95 -8.73
C PRO A 233 -14.95 -13.90 -7.19
N ALA A 234 -13.98 -13.23 -6.57
CA ALA A 234 -13.85 -13.10 -5.12
C ALA A 234 -13.86 -11.62 -4.68
N THR A 235 -14.53 -11.30 -3.58
CA THR A 235 -14.62 -9.94 -3.03
C THR A 235 -14.47 -9.96 -1.51
N ALA A 236 -13.56 -9.13 -0.97
CA ALA A 236 -13.42 -8.93 0.47
C ALA A 236 -14.35 -7.81 0.96
N TYR A 237 -15.01 -8.05 2.10
CA TYR A 237 -15.85 -7.07 2.79
C TYR A 237 -15.29 -6.79 4.18
N CYS A 238 -14.96 -5.53 4.43
CA CYS A 238 -14.29 -5.11 5.64
C CYS A 238 -14.96 -3.89 6.24
N ARG A 239 -14.77 -3.68 7.54
CA ARG A 239 -15.31 -2.55 8.28
C ARG A 239 -14.21 -1.56 8.58
N LEU A 240 -14.43 -0.30 8.22
CA LEU A 240 -13.56 0.82 8.58
C LEU A 240 -14.25 1.68 9.62
N ARG A 241 -13.54 1.96 10.71
CA ARG A 241 -13.98 2.87 11.78
C ARG A 241 -12.92 3.93 12.02
N THR A 242 -13.30 5.20 11.92
CA THR A 242 -12.36 6.33 12.11
C THR A 242 -13.02 7.40 12.97
N ALA A 243 -12.25 7.95 13.92
CA ALA A 243 -12.69 9.05 14.78
C ALA A 243 -11.57 10.08 15.01
N PRO A 244 -11.12 10.77 13.95
CA PRO A 244 -10.06 11.77 14.06
C PRO A 244 -10.54 13.05 14.75
N THR A 245 -9.66 13.68 15.52
CA THR A 245 -9.84 14.99 16.15
C THR A 245 -8.60 15.83 15.92
N LEU A 246 -8.82 17.05 15.41
CA LEU A 246 -7.77 18.02 15.16
C LEU A 246 -8.15 19.35 15.82
N ILE A 247 -7.31 19.90 16.68
CA ILE A 247 -7.57 21.16 17.39
C ILE A 247 -6.38 22.09 17.25
N ILE A 248 -6.64 23.30 16.76
CA ILE A 248 -5.67 24.39 16.69
C ILE A 248 -5.82 25.23 17.96
N ASN A 249 -4.71 25.52 18.65
CA ASN A 249 -4.67 26.42 19.80
C ASN A 249 -3.72 27.59 19.52
N PRO A 250 -4.21 28.74 19.02
CA PRO A 250 -3.40 29.91 18.78
C PRO A 250 -3.36 30.83 20.00
N HIS A 251 -2.17 31.31 20.30
CA HIS A 251 -1.89 32.25 21.38
C HIS A 251 -1.17 33.48 20.83
N LEU A 252 -1.79 34.66 20.98
CA LEU A 252 -1.24 35.92 20.48
C LEU A 252 -0.98 36.88 21.62
N VAL A 253 0.30 37.25 21.75
CA VAL A 253 0.73 38.33 22.65
C VAL A 253 1.24 39.48 21.82
N MET A 254 0.66 40.68 22.00
CA MET A 254 1.06 41.87 21.26
C MET A 254 1.03 43.12 22.13
N GLU A 255 2.06 43.94 22.00
CA GLU A 255 2.13 45.29 22.54
C GLU A 255 1.78 46.31 21.46
N VAL A 256 0.76 47.13 21.72
CA VAL A 256 0.31 48.22 20.85
C VAL A 256 0.34 49.52 21.63
N ALA A 257 1.18 50.48 21.21
CA ALA A 257 1.31 51.79 21.85
C ALA A 257 1.52 51.70 23.37
N PHE A 258 2.41 50.81 23.81
CA PHE A 258 2.74 50.54 25.22
C PHE A 258 1.63 49.87 26.05
N GLN A 259 0.61 49.33 25.37
CA GLN A 259 -0.43 48.52 26.00
C GLN A 259 -0.32 47.07 25.50
N GLU A 260 -0.28 46.13 26.43
CA GLU A 260 -0.26 44.70 26.14
C GLU A 260 -1.67 44.17 25.88
N TYR A 261 -1.79 43.36 24.84
CA TYR A 261 -2.96 42.60 24.45
C TYR A 261 -2.56 41.14 24.41
N ASP A 262 -3.27 40.33 25.19
CA ASP A 262 -3.07 38.89 25.28
C ASP A 262 -4.40 38.23 24.86
N ILE A 263 -4.35 37.55 23.72
CA ILE A 263 -5.44 36.67 23.27
C ILE A 263 -4.97 35.26 23.61
N ALA A 264 -5.51 34.76 24.72
CA ALA A 264 -5.26 33.43 25.24
C ALA A 264 -5.58 32.34 24.21
N GLY A 265 -4.88 31.21 24.31
CA GLY A 265 -5.10 29.98 23.53
C GLY A 265 -6.57 29.62 23.39
N ILE A 266 -7.17 29.87 22.23
CA ILE A 266 -8.55 29.48 21.91
C ILE A 266 -8.51 28.11 21.25
N ASP A 267 -9.28 27.15 21.72
CA ASP A 267 -9.41 25.87 21.02
C ASP A 267 -10.31 26.02 19.79
N ILE A 268 -9.73 25.76 18.62
CA ILE A 268 -10.40 25.83 17.33
C ILE A 268 -10.44 24.41 16.75
N PRO A 269 -11.55 23.67 16.90
CA PRO A 269 -11.66 22.33 16.34
C PRO A 269 -11.77 22.38 14.83
N ILE A 270 -11.10 21.44 14.16
CA ILE A 270 -11.25 21.16 12.74
C ILE A 270 -12.05 19.86 12.62
N ASP A 271 -13.22 19.96 11.99
CA ASP A 271 -14.12 18.83 11.81
C ASP A 271 -13.59 17.92 10.71
N LEU A 272 -13.17 16.71 11.09
CA LEU A 272 -12.79 15.62 10.19
C LEU A 272 -13.90 14.56 10.19
N PRO A 273 -14.11 13.83 9.08
CA PRO A 273 -15.19 12.84 8.99
C PRO A 273 -14.96 11.69 9.96
N VAL A 274 -16.04 11.27 10.61
CA VAL A 274 -16.12 10.04 11.38
C VAL A 274 -16.75 8.98 10.48
N VAL A 275 -16.04 7.89 10.22
CA VAL A 275 -16.51 6.79 9.37
C VAL A 275 -16.80 5.56 10.24
N ASP A 276 -17.89 4.85 9.95
CA ASP A 276 -18.22 3.54 10.52
C ASP A 276 -19.02 2.75 9.49
N ASP A 277 -18.34 2.37 8.41
CA ASP A 277 -18.95 1.81 7.21
C ASP A 277 -18.35 0.44 6.85
N GLU A 278 -19.17 -0.40 6.21
CA GLU A 278 -18.69 -1.57 5.49
C GLU A 278 -18.19 -1.14 4.11
N ILE A 279 -17.03 -1.67 3.74
CA ILE A 279 -16.31 -1.43 2.51
C ILE A 279 -16.22 -2.76 1.77
N ALA A 280 -16.69 -2.78 0.53
CA ALA A 280 -16.40 -3.84 -0.42
C ALA A 280 -15.17 -3.44 -1.23
N PHE A 281 -14.17 -4.31 -1.30
CA PHE A 281 -13.04 -4.16 -2.22
C PHE A 281 -13.48 -4.46 -3.66
N ASP A 282 -12.62 -4.14 -4.62
CA ASP A 282 -12.84 -4.57 -6.01
C ASP A 282 -12.83 -6.10 -6.10
N THR A 283 -13.68 -6.64 -6.96
CA THR A 283 -13.74 -8.08 -7.23
C THR A 283 -12.51 -8.51 -8.01
N ILE A 284 -11.85 -9.58 -7.54
CA ILE A 284 -10.70 -10.22 -8.18
C ILE A 284 -11.17 -11.54 -8.82
N GLU A 285 -10.81 -11.78 -10.07
CA GLU A 285 -11.06 -13.08 -10.74
C GLU A 285 -9.92 -14.04 -10.43
N LEU A 286 -10.17 -15.00 -9.54
CA LEU A 286 -9.23 -16.09 -9.25
C LEU A 286 -9.29 -17.12 -10.36
N THR A 287 -8.14 -17.60 -10.82
CA THR A 287 -8.01 -18.59 -11.89
C THR A 287 -7.15 -19.76 -11.45
N PHE A 288 -7.75 -20.94 -11.38
CA PHE A 288 -7.08 -22.18 -11.03
C PHE A 288 -6.99 -23.09 -12.26
N PRO A 289 -5.78 -23.40 -12.75
CA PRO A 289 -5.60 -24.37 -13.82
C PRO A 289 -6.22 -25.71 -13.45
N ARG A 290 -6.89 -26.35 -14.41
CA ARG A 290 -7.53 -27.63 -14.13
C ARG A 290 -6.49 -28.73 -13.85
N TRP A 291 -6.62 -29.40 -12.71
CA TRP A 291 -5.78 -30.55 -12.36
C TRP A 291 -6.37 -31.86 -12.86
N GLU A 292 -5.55 -32.68 -13.53
CA GLU A 292 -5.90 -34.04 -13.92
C GLU A 292 -5.21 -35.04 -12.99
N ALA A 293 -6.00 -35.91 -12.35
CA ALA A 293 -5.45 -36.98 -11.53
C ALA A 293 -4.55 -37.88 -12.38
N PRO A 294 -3.33 -38.23 -11.90
CA PRO A 294 -2.46 -39.13 -12.63
C PRO A 294 -3.15 -40.48 -12.83
N GLU A 295 -3.10 -41.00 -14.06
CA GLU A 295 -3.66 -42.32 -14.35
C GLU A 295 -3.04 -43.34 -13.38
N PRO A 296 -3.86 -44.20 -12.73
CA PRO A 296 -3.30 -45.23 -11.88
C PRO A 296 -2.36 -46.06 -12.74
N GLU A 297 -1.08 -46.16 -12.34
CA GLU A 297 -0.12 -47.00 -13.04
C GLU A 297 -0.77 -48.37 -13.19
N ASP A 298 -1.02 -48.76 -14.45
CA ASP A 298 -1.56 -50.05 -14.79
C ASP A 298 -0.55 -51.06 -14.26
N THR A 299 -0.79 -51.58 -13.05
CA THR A 299 0.02 -52.62 -12.44
C THR A 299 -0.27 -53.86 -13.24
N GLY A 300 0.38 -53.91 -14.40
CA GLY A 300 0.20 -54.91 -15.43
C GLY A 300 0.26 -56.27 -14.76
N ASP A 301 -0.88 -56.92 -14.82
CA ASP A 301 -1.08 -58.34 -14.70
C ASP A 301 0.16 -59.05 -15.25
N THR A 302 1.06 -59.47 -14.36
CA THR A 302 2.17 -60.36 -14.70
C THR A 302 1.59 -61.77 -14.82
N GLY A 303 0.67 -61.90 -15.76
CA GLY A 303 0.03 -63.12 -16.19
C GLY A 303 1.07 -64.03 -16.82
N GLU A 304 1.38 -65.07 -16.07
CA GLU A 304 2.00 -66.32 -16.48
C GLU A 304 1.61 -66.74 -17.92
N SER A 305 2.57 -66.72 -18.85
CA SER A 305 2.47 -67.50 -20.08
C SER A 305 3.77 -68.24 -20.32
N GLY A 306 3.67 -69.56 -20.24
CA GLY A 306 4.73 -70.51 -20.56
C GLY A 306 5.14 -70.42 -22.02
N GLY A 307 6.37 -70.85 -22.28
CA GLY A 307 7.02 -70.68 -23.57
C GLY A 307 6.62 -71.69 -24.63
N GLU A 308 7.12 -71.46 -25.83
CA GLU A 308 7.60 -72.51 -26.72
C GLU A 308 8.52 -71.92 -27.79
N SER A 309 9.42 -72.78 -28.23
CA SER A 309 10.56 -72.66 -29.13
C SER A 309 10.25 -72.30 -30.59
N GLY A 310 11.21 -71.65 -31.26
CA GLY A 310 11.30 -71.60 -32.73
C GLY A 310 12.54 -70.88 -33.24
N GLU A 311 13.46 -71.64 -33.83
CA GLU A 311 14.68 -71.23 -34.55
C GLU A 311 14.40 -70.58 -35.93
N ASP A 312 15.49 -70.23 -36.60
CA ASP A 312 15.68 -69.71 -37.98
C ASP A 312 15.59 -68.18 -38.16
N GLY A 313 16.53 -67.49 -38.79
CA GLY A 313 17.65 -67.92 -39.61
C GLY A 313 17.77 -67.02 -40.84
N GLY A 314 18.72 -66.07 -40.82
CA GLY A 314 19.47 -65.64 -42.00
C GLY A 314 18.92 -64.56 -42.95
N SER A 315 19.90 -63.81 -43.49
CA SER A 315 19.93 -63.07 -44.77
C SER A 315 19.67 -61.56 -44.78
N ALA A 316 20.78 -60.83 -44.63
CA ALA A 316 21.42 -59.91 -45.58
C ALA A 316 20.60 -59.08 -46.61
N ASP A 317 20.98 -57.79 -46.64
CA ASP A 317 21.09 -56.83 -47.75
C ASP A 317 19.85 -56.43 -48.56
N GLU A 318 19.49 -55.13 -48.51
CA GLU A 318 19.44 -54.34 -49.75
C GLU A 318 19.54 -52.82 -49.50
N VAL A 319 20.29 -52.18 -50.38
CA VAL A 319 20.62 -50.76 -50.49
C VAL A 319 19.52 -50.03 -51.27
N GLY A 320 19.21 -48.79 -50.89
CA GLY A 320 18.36 -47.89 -51.68
C GLY A 320 18.59 -46.42 -51.33
N ASP A 321 19.51 -45.79 -52.06
CA ASP A 321 19.66 -44.33 -52.22
C ASP A 321 18.56 -43.78 -53.15
N GLU A 322 18.03 -42.57 -52.88
CA GLU A 322 17.55 -41.54 -53.82
C GLU A 322 17.05 -40.35 -52.97
N VAL A 323 17.71 -39.17 -52.87
CA VAL A 323 17.98 -38.06 -53.81
C VAL A 323 16.74 -37.27 -54.25
N GLY A 324 16.73 -35.98 -53.88
CA GLY A 324 15.95 -34.88 -54.51
C GLY A 324 14.87 -34.29 -53.59
N ASP A 325 14.58 -32.99 -53.55
CA ASP A 325 15.10 -31.83 -54.25
C ASP A 325 14.55 -30.57 -53.52
N THR A 326 15.26 -29.48 -53.75
CA THR A 326 15.08 -28.09 -53.33
C THR A 326 13.78 -27.43 -53.81
N GLY A 327 13.33 -26.39 -53.08
CA GLY A 327 12.21 -25.55 -53.49
C GLY A 327 12.08 -24.28 -52.64
N ASP A 328 12.98 -23.33 -52.87
CA ASP A 328 12.90 -21.91 -52.47
C ASP A 328 12.10 -21.11 -53.53
N THR A 329 11.81 -19.84 -53.23
CA THR A 329 11.06 -18.79 -53.96
C THR A 329 9.55 -18.77 -53.69
N GLY A 330 8.93 -17.69 -53.21
CA GLY A 330 9.29 -16.27 -53.24
C GLY A 330 8.32 -15.52 -54.16
N GLY A 331 7.73 -14.43 -53.68
CA GLY A 331 7.25 -13.35 -54.54
C GLY A 331 5.77 -12.99 -54.46
N ASP A 332 5.51 -11.89 -53.74
CA ASP A 332 4.92 -10.63 -54.25
C ASP A 332 3.43 -10.64 -54.68
N ASP A 333 2.54 -9.89 -54.00
CA ASP A 333 2.32 -8.42 -54.08
C ASP A 333 1.10 -8.11 -54.99
N LEU A 334 0.60 -6.87 -54.91
CA LEU A 334 -0.60 -6.25 -55.53
C LEU A 334 -1.87 -6.32 -54.63
N GLY A 335 -2.49 -5.23 -54.19
CA GLY A 335 -2.36 -3.81 -54.51
C GLY A 335 -3.73 -3.11 -54.35
N GLY A 336 -3.72 -1.80 -54.04
CA GLY A 336 -4.89 -0.89 -54.06
C GLY A 336 -5.08 -0.15 -52.74
N GLU A 337 -4.43 0.99 -52.49
CA GLU A 337 -4.75 2.36 -52.96
C GLU A 337 -6.23 2.76 -52.82
N TYR A 338 -6.53 3.73 -51.94
CA TYR A 338 -6.91 5.11 -52.32
C TYR A 338 -7.16 6.01 -51.08
N LEU A 339 -6.46 7.17 -51.07
CA LEU A 339 -6.92 8.54 -50.68
C LEU A 339 -7.20 8.84 -49.19
N ASP A 340 -6.88 10.00 -48.60
CA ASP A 340 -6.16 11.23 -48.98
C ASP A 340 -6.08 12.10 -47.70
N ASP A 341 -5.30 13.17 -47.75
CA ASP A 341 -5.19 14.31 -46.82
C ASP A 341 -4.51 14.05 -45.46
N GLY A 342 -3.30 14.52 -45.16
CA GLY A 342 -2.58 15.70 -45.65
C GLY A 342 -2.59 16.80 -44.59
N CYS A 343 -1.53 16.92 -43.79
CA CYS A 343 -0.96 18.21 -43.42
C CYS A 343 0.42 18.09 -42.74
N ASN A 344 1.41 18.56 -43.47
CA ASN A 344 2.79 18.82 -43.13
C ASN A 344 2.93 20.00 -42.14
N CYS A 345 3.92 19.95 -41.24
CA CYS A 345 4.85 21.05 -40.96
C CYS A 345 5.98 20.61 -39.98
N SER A 346 7.20 20.56 -40.55
CA SER A 346 8.53 20.90 -40.00
C SER A 346 8.65 21.38 -38.53
N SER A 347 9.70 21.14 -37.75
CA SER A 347 11.14 21.22 -38.07
C SER A 347 12.03 20.66 -36.93
N THR A 348 13.00 19.83 -37.33
CA THR A 348 14.43 19.80 -36.94
C THR A 348 14.96 20.23 -35.56
N ASP A 349 15.80 19.31 -35.04
CA ASP A 349 17.10 19.50 -34.36
C ASP A 349 17.16 20.16 -32.97
N ALA A 350 17.52 19.36 -31.95
CA ALA A 350 18.91 19.21 -31.51
C ALA A 350 18.98 18.65 -30.08
N ALA A 351 19.52 17.43 -29.93
CA ALA A 351 20.19 17.01 -28.70
C ALA A 351 21.57 17.71 -28.61
N PRO A 352 22.16 17.86 -27.41
CA PRO A 352 23.02 16.76 -26.97
C PRO A 352 23.04 16.47 -25.46
N GLU A 353 23.25 15.18 -25.22
CA GLU A 353 23.91 14.46 -24.11
C GLU A 353 24.68 15.24 -23.02
N ARG A 354 24.52 14.76 -21.77
CA ARG A 354 25.51 14.49 -20.69
C ARG A 354 24.76 14.56 -19.34
N GLY A 355 24.89 13.65 -18.37
CA GLY A 355 25.70 12.46 -18.21
C GLY A 355 25.50 11.85 -16.81
N LEU A 356 25.84 10.57 -16.70
CA LEU A 356 26.22 9.76 -15.53
C LEU A 356 26.17 10.37 -14.11
N GLY A 357 25.38 9.71 -13.25
CA GLY A 357 25.89 9.03 -12.05
C GLY A 357 25.75 9.74 -10.71
N TRP A 358 25.84 8.92 -9.64
CA TRP A 358 25.85 9.23 -8.20
C TRP A 358 24.46 9.40 -7.55
N ALA A 359 24.14 8.85 -6.38
CA ALA A 359 24.67 7.78 -5.55
C ALA A 359 23.67 7.58 -4.40
N LEU A 360 23.56 6.33 -3.95
CA LEU A 360 22.91 5.90 -2.72
C LEU A 360 23.45 6.62 -1.46
N GLY A 361 22.55 6.78 -0.49
CA GLY A 361 22.83 6.59 0.93
C GLY A 361 23.27 7.82 1.72
N LEU A 362 22.46 8.18 2.72
CA LEU A 362 22.94 8.73 4.00
C LEU A 362 21.84 8.63 5.07
N PHE A 363 21.68 7.41 5.60
CA PHE A 363 21.21 7.23 6.97
C PHE A 363 22.37 7.50 7.93
N GLY A 364 22.07 8.23 9.01
CA GLY A 364 22.88 8.25 10.23
C GLY A 364 23.71 9.50 10.44
N LEU A 365 23.26 10.36 11.37
CA LEU A 365 24.04 10.90 12.50
C LEU A 365 23.34 12.13 13.12
N VAL A 366 22.46 11.92 14.10
CA VAL A 366 22.30 12.91 15.20
C VAL A 366 22.07 12.16 16.51
N ALA A 367 23.16 11.63 17.07
CA ALA A 367 23.23 11.24 18.47
C ALA A 367 24.06 12.27 19.27
N LEU A 368 23.44 12.77 20.35
CA LEU A 368 24.07 13.21 21.59
C LEU A 368 24.98 14.45 21.56
N ARG A 369 24.37 15.61 21.86
CA ARG A 369 25.05 16.69 22.58
C ARG A 369 24.15 17.35 23.64
N ARG A 370 23.90 16.65 24.75
CA ARG A 370 23.31 17.24 25.96
C ARG A 370 24.11 16.85 27.21
N ARG A 371 25.08 17.70 27.60
CA ARG A 371 25.63 17.70 28.98
C ARG A 371 26.26 19.04 29.34
N ARG A 372 25.50 19.90 30.04
CA ARG A 372 25.88 20.66 31.25
C ARG A 372 24.84 21.72 31.60
N ARG A 373 24.15 21.51 32.74
CA ARG A 373 23.89 22.50 33.81
C ARG A 373 22.94 21.90 34.87
N ARG A 374 23.51 21.23 35.86
CA ARG A 374 23.49 21.58 37.30
C ARG A 374 24.25 20.52 38.08
#